data_AF-A0ABD0QE97-F1
#
_entry.id   AF-A0ABD0QE97-F1
#
_cell.length_a   1.000
_cell.length_b   1.000
_cell.length_c   1.000
_cell.angle_alpha   90.00
_cell.angle_beta   90.00
_cell.angle_gamma   90.00
#
_symmetry.space_group_name_H-M   'P 1'
#
loop_
_entity.id
_entity.type
_entity.pdbx_description
1 polymer ?
#
loop_
_entity_poly.entity_id
_entity_poly.type
_entity_poly.pdbx_seq_one_letter_code
_entity_poly.pdbx_strand_id
1 'polypeptide(L)'
;LLFQCRYSSTSVEALVVEVSTVPPPPPVVAPGLLRVELRLANGQCFAKGCVEAYSSYYGEAEYPVTKVLREPVYVEVRILERTDPNLVLNLGRCWATSNPDPQSQPQWDLLVNG
;
A
#
# COMPACT_ATOMS: atom_id res chain seq x y z
N LEU A 1 26.05 61.83 63.44
CA LEU A 1 25.15 60.81 62.87
C LEU A 1 25.86 60.17 61.68
N LEU A 2 26.01 58.85 61.67
CA LEU A 2 26.59 58.11 60.55
C LEU A 2 25.50 57.22 59.96
N PHE A 3 25.25 57.39 58.66
CA PHE A 3 24.32 56.57 57.90
C PHE A 3 25.12 55.49 57.17
N GLN A 4 24.70 54.24 57.28
CA GLN A 4 25.31 53.12 56.60
C GLN A 4 24.25 52.40 55.77
N CYS A 5 24.44 52.36 54.45
CA CYS A 5 23.67 51.53 53.54
C CYS A 5 24.51 50.33 53.13
N ARG A 6 23.94 49.12 53.24
CA ARG A 6 24.56 47.88 52.80
C ARG A 6 23.76 47.34 51.62
N TYR A 7 24.39 47.24 50.46
CA TYR A 7 23.79 46.64 49.28
C TYR A 7 24.29 45.19 49.13
N SER A 8 23.36 44.27 48.96
CA SER A 8 23.65 42.86 48.65
C SER A 8 23.83 42.71 47.14
N SER A 9 25.05 42.35 46.72
CA SER A 9 25.40 42.11 45.31
C SER A 9 24.89 40.76 44.83
N THR A 10 23.60 40.64 44.58
CA THR A 10 23.03 39.50 43.85
C THR A 10 22.03 40.02 42.81
N SER A 11 22.50 40.79 41.84
CA SER A 11 21.73 41.11 40.64
C SER A 11 21.98 40.00 39.61
N VAL A 12 20.99 39.15 39.38
CA VAL A 12 20.98 38.23 38.24
C VAL A 12 20.47 39.01 37.04
N GLU A 13 21.35 39.35 36.09
CA GLU A 13 20.92 39.90 34.80
C GLU A 13 20.23 38.81 33.99
N ALA A 14 18.98 39.03 33.61
CA ALA A 14 18.25 38.12 32.75
C ALA A 14 18.67 38.35 31.29
N LEU A 15 19.46 37.44 30.73
CA LEU A 15 19.73 37.42 29.30
C LEU A 15 18.55 36.73 28.59
N VAL A 16 17.71 37.51 27.92
CA VAL A 16 16.63 36.98 27.07
C VAL A 16 17.24 36.63 25.71
N VAL A 17 17.42 35.35 25.45
CA VAL A 17 17.85 34.85 24.12
C VAL A 17 16.60 34.43 23.36
N GLU A 18 16.16 35.25 22.42
CA GLU A 18 15.12 34.88 21.46
C GLU A 18 15.74 34.03 20.35
N VAL A 19 15.52 32.71 20.42
CA VAL A 19 15.88 31.78 19.35
C VAL A 19 14.71 31.71 18.36
N SER A 20 14.82 32.40 17.23
CA SER A 20 13.89 32.21 16.11
C SER A 20 14.18 30.87 15.43
N THR A 21 13.31 29.89 15.64
CA THR A 21 13.36 28.61 14.92
C THR A 21 12.66 28.73 13.57
N VAL A 22 13.28 28.21 12.52
CA VAL A 22 12.66 28.17 11.18
C VAL A 22 11.46 27.22 11.24
N PRO A 23 10.28 27.60 10.72
CA PRO A 23 9.12 26.73 10.71
C PRO A 23 9.44 25.44 9.93
N PRO A 24 8.96 24.27 10.41
CA PRO A 24 9.20 23.00 9.73
C PRO A 24 8.67 23.07 8.29
N PRO A 25 9.40 22.50 7.31
CA PRO A 25 8.96 22.54 5.93
C PRO A 25 7.59 21.86 5.80
N PRO A 26 6.70 22.39 4.93
CA PRO A 26 5.39 21.82 4.73
C PRO A 26 5.49 20.37 4.20
N PRO A 27 4.58 19.48 4.59
CA PRO A 27 4.57 18.10 4.11
C PRO A 27 4.39 18.09 2.58
N VAL A 28 5.29 17.40 1.89
CA VAL A 28 5.23 17.22 0.43
C VAL A 28 4.40 15.98 0.12
N VAL A 29 3.24 16.17 -0.52
CA VAL A 29 2.42 15.09 -1.06
C VAL A 29 2.61 15.08 -2.57
N ALA A 30 3.25 14.03 -3.10
CA ALA A 30 3.46 13.85 -4.53
C ALA A 30 2.66 12.63 -5.02
N PRO A 31 1.94 12.74 -6.16
CA PRO A 31 1.32 11.59 -6.80
C PRO A 31 2.39 10.58 -7.24
N GLY A 32 2.33 9.35 -6.72
CA GLY A 32 3.18 8.24 -7.14
C GLY A 32 2.40 7.25 -8.01
N LEU A 33 3.06 6.62 -8.97
CA LEU A 33 2.45 5.57 -9.79
C LEU A 33 2.40 4.26 -8.98
N LEU A 34 1.19 3.75 -8.72
CA LEU A 34 1.00 2.43 -8.13
C LEU A 34 0.93 1.39 -9.24
N ARG A 35 1.80 0.38 -9.16
CA ARG A 35 1.82 -0.74 -10.10
C ARG A 35 1.09 -1.92 -9.49
N VAL A 36 0.11 -2.46 -10.20
CA VAL A 36 -0.66 -3.63 -9.80
C VAL A 36 -0.44 -4.73 -10.82
N GLU A 37 -0.32 -5.96 -10.36
CA GLU A 37 -0.15 -7.14 -11.18
C GLU A 37 -1.24 -8.16 -10.85
N LEU A 38 -1.81 -8.76 -11.91
CA LEU A 38 -2.65 -9.94 -11.82
C LEU A 38 -1.86 -11.13 -12.33
N ARG A 39 -1.81 -12.22 -11.55
CA ARG A 39 -1.12 -13.45 -11.92
C ARG A 39 -1.94 -14.68 -11.57
N LEU A 40 -1.78 -15.72 -12.39
CA LEU A 40 -2.44 -17.01 -12.19
C LEU A 40 -1.50 -17.96 -11.44
N ALA A 41 -2.02 -18.59 -10.39
CA ALA A 41 -1.26 -19.54 -9.60
C ALA A 41 -1.41 -20.97 -10.15
N ASN A 42 -0.30 -21.73 -10.11
CA ASN A 42 -0.24 -23.12 -10.59
C ASN A 42 0.06 -24.13 -9.47
N GLY A 43 0.01 -23.70 -8.21
CA GLY A 43 0.15 -24.58 -7.05
C GLY A 43 -0.97 -25.61 -6.97
N GLN A 44 -0.66 -26.76 -6.38
CA GLN A 44 -1.65 -27.82 -6.16
C GLN A 44 -2.41 -27.58 -4.86
N CYS A 45 -3.73 -27.78 -4.93
CA CYS A 45 -4.63 -27.52 -3.82
C CYS A 45 -5.66 -28.64 -3.72
N PHE A 46 -5.63 -29.39 -2.61
CA PHE A 46 -6.51 -30.55 -2.39
C PHE A 46 -7.73 -30.23 -1.52
N ALA A 47 -7.77 -29.04 -0.91
CA ALA A 47 -8.86 -28.57 -0.07
C ALA A 47 -9.34 -27.18 -0.52
N LYS A 48 -10.61 -26.86 -0.31
CA LYS A 48 -11.11 -25.51 -0.63
C LYS A 48 -10.43 -24.47 0.24
N GLY A 49 -9.91 -23.41 -0.38
CA GLY A 49 -9.29 -22.28 0.32
C GLY A 49 -7.87 -22.54 0.83
N CYS A 50 -7.18 -23.55 0.30
CA CYS A 50 -5.80 -23.83 0.68
C CYS A 50 -4.86 -22.72 0.18
N VAL A 51 -3.81 -22.43 0.95
CA VAL A 51 -2.82 -21.38 0.63
C VAL A 51 -1.76 -21.91 -0.32
N GLU A 52 -1.55 -23.23 -0.34
CA GLU A 52 -0.61 -23.96 -1.18
C GLU A 52 -0.86 -23.72 -2.67
N ALA A 53 -2.09 -23.38 -3.05
CA ALA A 53 -2.44 -23.00 -4.41
C ALA A 53 -1.65 -21.77 -4.91
N TYR A 54 -1.27 -20.86 -3.99
CA TYR A 54 -0.57 -19.60 -4.25
C TYR A 54 0.95 -19.68 -4.03
N SER A 55 1.51 -20.90 -3.95
CA SER A 55 2.94 -21.13 -3.75
C SER A 55 3.78 -20.90 -5.01
N SER A 56 3.20 -21.08 -6.19
CA SER A 56 3.86 -20.92 -7.49
C SER A 56 2.91 -20.33 -8.53
N TYR A 57 3.46 -19.72 -9.58
CA TYR A 57 2.71 -18.94 -10.58
C TYR A 57 3.15 -19.28 -12.00
N TYR A 58 2.22 -19.17 -12.95
CA TYR A 58 2.49 -19.33 -14.38
C TYR A 58 3.34 -18.16 -14.91
N GLY A 59 4.41 -18.48 -15.64
CA GLY A 59 5.25 -17.51 -16.35
C GLY A 59 4.70 -17.14 -17.74
N GLU A 60 5.27 -16.12 -18.38
CA GLU A 60 4.84 -15.62 -19.70
C GLU A 60 4.83 -16.71 -20.79
N ALA A 61 5.81 -17.62 -20.75
CA ALA A 61 5.94 -18.71 -21.72
C ALA A 61 4.87 -19.81 -21.56
N GLU A 62 4.15 -19.83 -20.44
CA GLU A 62 3.10 -20.83 -20.15
C GLU A 62 1.70 -20.36 -20.59
N TYR A 63 1.57 -19.12 -21.07
CA TYR A 63 0.31 -18.63 -21.61
C TYR A 63 0.14 -19.07 -23.08
N PRO A 64 -1.09 -19.44 -23.49
CA PRO A 64 -2.33 -19.43 -22.72
C PRO A 64 -2.49 -20.64 -21.78
N VAL A 65 -2.95 -20.39 -20.56
CA VAL A 65 -3.24 -21.45 -19.58
C VAL A 65 -4.47 -22.23 -20.01
N THR A 66 -4.34 -23.55 -20.15
CA THR A 66 -5.45 -24.46 -20.44
C THR A 66 -5.90 -25.18 -19.17
N LYS A 67 -7.21 -25.36 -19.01
CA LYS A 67 -7.84 -26.01 -17.86
C LYS A 67 -8.97 -26.91 -18.30
N VAL A 68 -9.22 -27.97 -17.55
CA VAL A 68 -10.39 -28.82 -17.76
C VAL A 68 -11.61 -28.18 -17.09
N LEU A 69 -12.80 -28.41 -17.65
CA LEU A 69 -14.05 -27.95 -17.03
C LEU A 69 -14.13 -28.42 -15.57
N ARG A 70 -14.55 -27.51 -14.68
CA ARG A 70 -14.63 -27.69 -13.21
C ARG A 70 -13.29 -27.67 -12.48
N GLU A 71 -12.15 -27.57 -13.16
CA GLU A 71 -10.90 -27.26 -12.47
C GLU A 71 -10.88 -25.79 -12.04
N PRO A 72 -10.48 -25.49 -10.80
CA PRO A 72 -10.38 -24.12 -10.34
C PRO A 72 -9.20 -23.39 -10.98
N VAL A 73 -9.37 -22.08 -11.19
CA VAL A 73 -8.32 -21.15 -11.55
C VAL A 73 -8.05 -20.25 -10.34
N TYR A 74 -6.83 -20.28 -9.82
CA TYR A 74 -6.42 -19.44 -8.71
C TYR A 74 -5.83 -18.15 -9.26
N VAL A 75 -6.42 -17.02 -8.88
CA VAL A 75 -6.03 -15.69 -9.34
C VAL A 75 -5.57 -14.88 -8.14
N GLU A 76 -4.40 -14.26 -8.25
CA GLU A 76 -3.92 -13.31 -7.26
C GLU A 76 -3.73 -11.94 -7.91
N VAL A 77 -4.15 -10.90 -7.20
CA VAL A 77 -3.85 -9.51 -7.55
C VAL A 77 -2.98 -8.93 -6.44
N ARG A 78 -1.85 -8.33 -6.82
CA ARG A 78 -0.89 -7.78 -5.86
C ARG A 78 -0.39 -6.41 -6.29
N ILE A 79 0.05 -5.64 -5.30
CA ILE A 79 0.70 -4.35 -5.51
C ILE A 79 2.21 -4.59 -5.61
N LEU A 80 2.81 -4.13 -6.69
CA LEU A 80 4.25 -4.15 -6.89
C LEU A 80 4.87 -2.91 -6.24
N GLU A 81 6.11 -3.04 -5.75
CA GLU A 81 6.90 -1.91 -5.23
C GLU A 81 6.16 -1.08 -4.18
N ARG A 82 5.41 -1.74 -3.28
CA ARG A 82 4.65 -1.05 -2.23
C ARG A 82 5.59 -0.25 -1.32
N THR A 83 5.54 1.07 -1.44
CA THR A 83 6.33 2.02 -0.63
C THR A 83 5.61 2.44 0.66
N ASP A 84 4.28 2.50 0.64
CA ASP A 84 3.46 2.91 1.79
C ASP A 84 2.83 1.68 2.48
N PRO A 85 3.13 1.42 3.77
CA PRO A 85 2.54 0.32 4.52
C PRO A 85 1.04 0.50 4.81
N ASN A 86 0.52 1.73 4.78
CA ASN A 86 -0.91 1.99 5.02
C ASN A 86 -1.77 1.67 3.81
N LEU A 87 -1.15 1.33 2.68
CA LEU A 87 -1.85 1.09 1.44
C LEU A 87 -2.40 -0.35 1.40
N VAL A 88 -3.71 -0.45 1.23
CA VAL A 88 -4.48 -1.71 1.18
C VAL A 88 -5.06 -1.89 -0.21
N LEU A 89 -4.95 -3.11 -0.75
CA LEU A 89 -5.57 -3.49 -2.01
C LEU A 89 -6.96 -4.07 -1.76
N ASN A 90 -7.99 -3.41 -2.28
CA ASN A 90 -9.36 -3.93 -2.28
C ASN A 90 -9.83 -4.14 -3.72
N LEU A 91 -10.49 -5.27 -3.98
CA LEU A 91 -11.01 -5.61 -5.29
C LEU A 91 -12.49 -5.25 -5.35
N GLY A 92 -12.86 -4.21 -6.09
CA GLY A 92 -14.25 -3.76 -6.17
C GLY A 92 -15.14 -4.67 -7.04
N ARG A 93 -14.75 -4.90 -8.29
CA ARG A 93 -15.47 -5.79 -9.22
C ARG A 93 -14.47 -6.53 -10.09
N CYS A 94 -14.59 -7.85 -10.16
CA CYS A 94 -13.81 -8.69 -11.07
C CYS A 94 -14.77 -9.43 -11.99
N TRP A 95 -14.44 -9.48 -13.29
CA TRP A 95 -15.26 -10.16 -14.29
C TRP A 95 -14.38 -10.85 -15.33
N ALA A 96 -14.99 -11.78 -16.06
CA ALA A 96 -14.40 -12.41 -17.23
C ALA A 96 -15.17 -12.04 -18.50
N THR A 97 -14.48 -12.06 -19.64
CA THR A 97 -15.02 -11.86 -20.99
C THR A 97 -14.54 -12.99 -21.90
N SER A 98 -15.23 -13.23 -23.01
CA SER A 98 -14.85 -14.27 -23.98
C SER A 98 -13.85 -13.79 -25.03
N ASN A 99 -13.41 -12.54 -24.94
CA ASN A 99 -12.43 -11.93 -25.83
C ASN A 99 -11.53 -10.98 -25.03
N PRO A 100 -10.40 -10.54 -25.62
CA PRO A 100 -9.44 -9.68 -24.93
C PRO A 100 -9.95 -8.28 -24.56
N ASP A 101 -11.07 -7.82 -25.13
CA ASP A 101 -11.66 -6.54 -24.77
C ASP A 101 -12.44 -6.69 -23.44
N PRO A 102 -12.00 -6.00 -22.37
CA PRO A 102 -12.64 -6.10 -21.06
C PRO A 102 -14.06 -5.51 -21.03
N GLN A 103 -14.44 -4.68 -22.01
CA GLN A 103 -15.78 -4.08 -22.09
C GLN A 103 -16.74 -4.88 -22.96
N SER A 104 -16.27 -5.97 -23.56
CA SER A 104 -17.10 -6.80 -24.41
C SER A 104 -18.16 -7.57 -23.62
N GLN A 105 -19.21 -7.98 -24.35
CA GLN A 105 -20.27 -8.84 -23.81
C GLN A 105 -20.21 -10.24 -24.43
N PRO A 106 -20.61 -11.28 -23.67
CA PRO A 106 -21.08 -11.24 -22.29
C PRO A 106 -19.96 -11.03 -21.25
N GLN A 107 -20.32 -10.43 -20.11
CA GLN A 107 -19.45 -10.34 -18.92
C GLN A 107 -19.96 -11.32 -17.85
N TRP A 108 -19.04 -12.02 -17.19
CA TRP A 108 -19.35 -12.88 -16.05
C TRP A 108 -18.69 -12.34 -14.79
N ASP A 109 -19.50 -11.91 -13.83
CA ASP A 109 -18.99 -11.40 -12.56
C ASP A 109 -18.42 -12.55 -11.71
N LEU A 110 -17.16 -12.39 -11.31
CA LEU A 110 -16.44 -13.29 -10.40
C LEU A 110 -16.49 -12.78 -8.96
N LEU A 111 -16.42 -11.45 -8.80
CA LEU A 111 -16.47 -10.76 -7.53
C LEU A 111 -17.18 -9.40 -7.71
N VAL A 112 -18.04 -9.04 -6.77
CA VAL A 112 -18.78 -7.77 -6.75
C VAL A 112 -18.80 -7.24 -5.31
N ASN A 113 -18.37 -5.99 -5.12
CA ASN A 113 -18.29 -5.30 -3.84
C ASN A 113 -17.43 -6.02 -2.79
N GLY A 114 -16.18 -6.34 -3.15
CA GLY A 114 -15.19 -6.91 -2.22
C GLY A 114 -14.35 -5.87 -1.48
#